data_AF-A0AA38H0E1-F1
#
_entry.id   AF-A0AA38H0E1-F1
#
_cell.length_a   1.000
_cell.length_b   1.000
_cell.length_c   1.000
_cell.angle_alpha   90.00
_cell.angle_beta   90.00
_cell.angle_gamma   90.00
#
_symmetry.space_group_name_H-M   'P 1'
#
loop_
_entity.id
_entity.type
_entity.pdbx_description
1 polymer ?
#
loop_
_entity_poly.entity_id
_entity_poly.type
_entity_poly.pdbx_seq_one_letter_code
_entity_poly.pdbx_strand_id
1 'polypeptide(L)'
;VYHSSFANEGGIGQACGCPLLPLKSHIKGPAPASDPGGTDIVDEAITFFRANVFFRKFEVKSSADKLLIYLTLYINMALKRLEGCRTLAEGTKAIINLGLEKVAVPGEPGFPFGGLFAVPQSQQEY
;
A
#
# COMPACT_ATOMS: atom_id res chain seq x y z
N VAL A 1 17.87 1.11 2.42
CA VAL A 1 16.49 0.61 2.52
C VAL A 1 15.85 1.22 3.74
N TYR A 2 14.75 1.93 3.55
CA TYR A 2 13.97 2.52 4.64
C TYR A 2 12.82 1.58 4.99
N HIS A 3 12.68 1.28 6.28
CA HIS A 3 11.62 0.43 6.84
C HIS A 3 10.53 1.31 7.46
N SER A 4 9.32 0.76 7.58
CA SER A 4 8.19 1.44 8.21
C SER A 4 8.47 1.71 9.69
N SER A 5 8.10 2.88 10.20
CA SER A 5 8.22 3.18 11.64
C SER A 5 7.09 2.58 12.47
N PHE A 6 5.95 2.23 11.85
CA PHE A 6 4.78 1.57 12.44
C PHE A 6 5.00 0.09 12.86
N ALA A 7 6.23 -0.29 13.20
CA ALA A 7 6.67 -1.68 13.25
C ALA A 7 6.05 -2.55 14.37
N ASN A 8 5.23 -2.01 15.29
CA ASN A 8 4.72 -2.74 16.47
C ASN A 8 3.45 -2.14 17.07
N GLU A 9 2.40 -1.89 16.29
CA GLU A 9 1.10 -1.54 16.88
C GLU A 9 0.37 -2.81 17.32
N GLY A 10 0.68 -3.27 18.54
CA GLY A 10 -0.02 -4.38 19.18
C GLY A 10 -1.52 -4.09 19.27
N GLY A 11 -2.35 -5.09 18.97
CA GLY A 11 -3.81 -4.95 19.00
C GLY A 11 -4.45 -4.46 17.68
N ILE A 12 -3.66 -4.26 16.63
CA ILE A 12 -4.19 -3.93 15.30
C ILE A 12 -4.57 -5.19 14.53
N GLY A 13 -5.77 -5.16 13.93
CA GLY A 13 -6.27 -6.22 13.07
C GLY A 13 -5.34 -6.47 11.88
N GLN A 14 -5.27 -7.71 11.41
CA GLN A 14 -4.43 -8.07 10.27
C GLN A 14 -5.27 -8.74 9.18
N ALA A 15 -4.87 -8.53 7.93
CA ALA A 15 -5.40 -9.19 6.75
C ALA A 15 -4.24 -9.60 5.83
N CYS A 16 -4.21 -10.85 5.38
CA CYS A 16 -3.18 -11.47 4.55
C CYS A 16 -1.76 -11.28 5.14
N GLY A 17 -1.66 -11.23 6.47
CA GLY A 17 -0.42 -10.99 7.19
C GLY A 17 0.11 -9.55 7.10
N CYS A 18 -0.74 -8.59 6.71
CA CYS A 18 -0.51 -7.15 6.73
C CYS A 18 -1.36 -6.48 7.83
N PRO A 19 -0.86 -5.44 8.51
CA PRO A 19 -1.62 -4.73 9.53
C PRO A 19 -2.66 -3.79 8.92
N LEU A 20 -3.81 -3.64 9.55
CA LEU A 20 -4.82 -2.64 9.18
C LEU A 20 -4.49 -1.31 9.89
N LEU A 21 -3.44 -0.64 9.44
CA LEU A 21 -2.98 0.62 10.01
C LEU A 21 -4.01 1.75 9.78
N PRO A 22 -4.16 2.69 10.73
CA PRO A 22 -5.02 3.85 10.54
C PRO A 22 -4.59 4.71 9.34
N LEU A 23 -5.55 5.21 8.58
CA LEU A 23 -5.30 6.07 7.40
C LEU A 23 -6.02 7.41 7.52
N LYS A 24 -5.40 8.48 7.02
CA LYS A 24 -6.05 9.80 6.92
C LYS A 24 -6.86 9.90 5.62
N SER A 25 -7.94 9.14 5.55
CA SER A 25 -8.77 9.04 4.35
C SER A 25 -10.23 9.41 4.61
N HIS A 26 -10.84 10.11 3.65
CA HIS A 26 -12.30 10.31 3.59
C HIS A 26 -13.01 9.18 2.83
N ILE A 27 -12.25 8.23 2.26
CA ILE A 27 -12.77 7.10 1.51
C ILE A 27 -13.15 6.00 2.50
N LYS A 28 -14.36 5.45 2.36
CA LYS A 28 -14.82 4.33 3.18
C LYS A 28 -13.96 3.10 2.94
N GLY A 29 -13.52 2.44 4.02
CA GLY A 29 -12.72 1.22 3.96
C GLY A 29 -12.58 0.56 5.33
N PRO A 30 -11.93 -0.61 5.39
CA PRO A 30 -11.72 -1.36 6.63
C PRO A 30 -10.62 -0.77 7.53
N ALA A 31 -9.82 0.16 7.01
CA ALA A 31 -8.78 0.83 7.78
C ALA A 31 -9.39 1.77 8.85
N PRO A 32 -8.88 1.76 10.09
CA PRO A 32 -9.27 2.74 11.10
C PRO A 32 -9.01 4.18 10.65
N ALA A 33 -9.77 5.12 11.19
CA ALA A 33 -9.51 6.54 10.94
C ALA A 33 -8.28 7.01 11.74
N SER A 34 -7.36 7.69 11.07
CA SER A 34 -6.22 8.36 11.71
C SER A 34 -6.52 9.84 11.99
N ASP A 35 -5.75 10.45 12.89
CA ASP A 35 -5.76 11.90 13.11
C ASP A 35 -5.27 12.65 11.84
N PRO A 36 -6.03 13.62 11.29
CA PRO A 36 -5.63 14.38 10.11
C PRO A 36 -4.26 15.08 10.22
N GLY A 37 -3.81 15.39 11.45
CA GLY A 37 -2.49 16.00 11.69
C GLY A 37 -1.33 15.00 11.79
N GLY A 38 -1.62 13.70 11.85
CA GLY A 38 -0.63 12.64 11.97
C GLY A 38 0.02 12.23 10.64
N THR A 39 1.14 11.51 10.75
CA THR A 39 1.74 10.78 9.62
C THR A 39 1.10 9.40 9.54
N ASP A 40 0.77 8.95 8.33
CA ASP A 40 0.31 7.58 8.09
C ASP A 40 1.28 6.78 7.20
N ILE A 41 0.97 5.50 6.98
CA ILE A 41 1.81 4.60 6.17
C ILE A 41 1.92 5.04 4.69
N VAL A 42 0.93 5.79 4.18
CA VAL A 42 0.96 6.30 2.80
C VAL A 42 1.95 7.45 2.69
N ASP A 43 1.99 8.34 3.69
CA ASP A 43 3.01 9.39 3.79
C ASP A 43 4.43 8.81 3.85
N GLU A 44 4.64 7.79 4.69
CA GLU A 44 5.93 7.09 4.76
C GLU A 44 6.30 6.47 3.41
N ALA A 45 5.35 5.80 2.75
CA ALA A 45 5.58 5.19 1.46
C ALA A 45 6.00 6.21 0.40
N ILE A 46 5.32 7.36 0.31
CA ILE A 46 5.66 8.43 -0.63
C ILE A 46 7.04 9.04 -0.28
N THR A 47 7.28 9.28 1.02
CA THR A 47 8.55 9.85 1.51
C THR A 47 9.73 8.94 1.20
N PHE A 48 9.58 7.63 1.43
CA PHE A 48 10.64 6.65 1.22
C PHE A 48 10.72 6.16 -0.24
N PHE A 49 9.70 6.40 -1.07
CA PHE A 49 9.60 5.87 -2.43
C PHE A 49 10.86 6.09 -3.26
N ARG A 50 11.34 7.34 -3.33
CA ARG A 50 12.50 7.72 -4.15
C ARG A 50 13.77 6.98 -3.76
N ALA A 51 13.93 6.64 -2.48
CA ALA A 51 15.06 5.84 -2.04
C ALA A 51 14.81 4.35 -2.24
N ASN A 52 13.65 3.86 -1.83
CA ASN A 52 13.31 2.44 -1.79
C ASN A 52 13.21 1.80 -3.18
N VAL A 53 12.77 2.56 -4.20
CA VAL A 53 12.58 2.05 -5.57
C VAL A 53 13.88 1.56 -6.24
N PHE A 54 15.06 2.02 -5.81
CA PHE A 54 16.34 1.59 -6.37
C PHE A 54 16.88 0.27 -5.81
N PHE A 55 16.33 -0.20 -4.69
CA PHE A 55 16.83 -1.41 -4.04
C PHE A 55 16.24 -2.67 -4.67
N ARG A 56 17.11 -3.61 -5.05
CA ARG A 56 16.71 -4.92 -5.60
C ARG A 56 16.32 -5.94 -4.53
N LYS A 57 16.73 -5.71 -3.29
CA LYS A 57 16.46 -6.59 -2.14
C LYS A 57 15.90 -5.74 -1.01
N PHE A 58 14.84 -6.24 -0.39
CA PHE A 58 14.21 -5.65 0.78
C PHE A 58 14.00 -6.76 1.81
N GLU A 59 14.68 -6.66 2.96
CA GLU A 59 14.49 -7.60 4.06
C GLU A 59 13.26 -7.18 4.87
N VAL A 60 12.27 -8.06 5.03
CA VAL A 60 11.04 -7.71 5.74
C VAL A 60 11.27 -7.84 7.23
N LYS A 61 11.22 -6.72 7.97
CA LYS A 61 11.45 -6.69 9.43
C LYS A 61 10.17 -6.61 10.23
N SER A 62 9.10 -6.09 9.64
CA SER A 62 7.78 -5.96 10.27
C SER A 62 6.65 -6.28 9.30
N SER A 63 5.43 -6.45 9.82
CA SER A 63 4.24 -6.60 8.98
C SER A 63 3.93 -5.30 8.22
N ALA A 64 4.27 -4.13 8.79
CA ALA A 64 4.12 -2.83 8.13
C ALA A 64 5.07 -2.65 6.94
N ASP A 65 6.25 -3.29 6.95
CA ASP A 65 7.13 -3.32 5.78
C ASP A 65 6.48 -3.98 4.55
N LYS A 66 5.58 -4.95 4.76
CA LYS A 66 4.84 -5.57 3.66
C LYS A 66 3.91 -4.57 2.97
N LEU A 67 3.23 -3.73 3.75
CA LEU A 67 2.45 -2.60 3.22
C LEU A 67 3.36 -1.62 2.48
N LEU A 68 4.52 -1.28 3.03
CA LEU A 68 5.46 -0.37 2.40
C LEU A 68 5.92 -0.90 1.02
N ILE A 69 6.17 -2.21 0.90
CA ILE A 69 6.47 -2.87 -0.37
C ILE A 69 5.28 -2.78 -1.34
N TYR A 70 4.06 -3.09 -0.88
CA TYR A 70 2.86 -3.01 -1.71
C TYR A 70 2.61 -1.58 -2.22
N LEU A 71 2.69 -0.58 -1.33
CA LEU A 71 2.54 0.83 -1.65
C LEU A 71 3.63 1.30 -2.61
N THR A 72 4.87 0.83 -2.46
CA THR A 72 5.95 1.14 -3.42
C THR A 72 5.62 0.64 -4.82
N LEU A 73 5.06 -0.57 -4.96
CA LEU A 73 4.57 -1.06 -6.25
C LEU A 73 3.40 -0.21 -6.76
N TYR A 74 2.44 0.11 -5.90
CA TYR A 74 1.27 0.88 -6.29
C TYR A 74 1.62 2.31 -6.74
N ILE A 75 2.58 2.96 -6.07
CA ILE A 75 3.12 4.26 -6.49
C ILE A 75 3.78 4.13 -7.89
N ASN A 76 4.52 3.05 -8.16
CA ASN A 76 5.06 2.82 -9.51
C ASN A 76 3.96 2.67 -10.57
N MET A 77 2.86 1.97 -10.25
CA MET A 77 1.70 1.86 -11.14
C MET A 77 1.03 3.22 -11.38
N ALA A 78 0.83 4.00 -10.32
CA ALA A 78 0.31 5.36 -10.40
C ALA A 78 1.18 6.27 -11.28
N LEU A 79 2.51 6.23 -11.09
CA LEU A 79 3.45 7.01 -11.89
C LEU A 79 3.40 6.62 -13.38
N LYS A 80 3.31 5.33 -13.70
CA LYS A 80 3.12 4.86 -15.09
C LYS A 80 1.81 5.37 -15.69
N ARG A 81 0.74 5.42 -14.90
CA ARG A 81 -0.55 5.95 -15.35
C ARG A 81 -0.48 7.46 -15.61
N LEU A 82 0.27 8.17 -14.79
CA LEU A 82 0.46 9.62 -14.86
C LEU A 82 1.43 10.07 -15.97
N GLU A 83 2.30 9.19 -16.47
CA GLU A 83 3.30 9.51 -17.51
C GLU A 83 2.68 10.17 -18.76
N GLY A 84 1.45 9.80 -19.11
CA GLY A 84 0.71 10.36 -20.25
C GLY A 84 -0.15 11.58 -19.95
N CYS A 85 -0.37 11.93 -18.67
CA CYS A 85 -1.27 13.01 -18.28
C CYS A 85 -0.58 14.37 -18.39
N ARG A 86 -1.22 15.35 -19.03
CA ARG A 86 -0.64 16.69 -19.25
C ARG A 86 -1.22 17.76 -18.33
N THR A 87 -2.35 17.45 -17.69
CA THR A 87 -3.01 18.35 -16.74
C THR A 87 -3.26 17.67 -15.40
N LEU A 88 -3.37 18.48 -14.34
CA LEU A 88 -3.75 18.00 -13.02
C LEU A 88 -5.11 17.28 -13.05
N ALA A 89 -6.08 17.83 -13.80
CA ALA A 89 -7.42 17.24 -13.91
C ALA A 89 -7.40 15.84 -14.54
N GLU A 90 -6.63 15.66 -15.63
CA GLU A 90 -6.43 14.35 -16.25
C GLU A 90 -5.73 13.37 -15.30
N GLY A 91 -4.66 13.83 -14.63
CA GLY A 91 -3.91 13.01 -13.67
C GLY A 91 -4.78 12.54 -12.50
N THR A 92 -5.53 13.47 -11.90
CA THR A 92 -6.47 13.16 -10.82
C THR A 92 -7.51 12.13 -11.25
N LYS A 93 -8.11 12.30 -12.44
CA LYS A 93 -9.07 11.33 -12.99
C LYS A 93 -8.43 9.97 -13.23
N ALA A 94 -7.20 9.94 -13.74
CA ALA A 94 -6.48 8.70 -14.03
C ALA A 94 -6.15 7.91 -12.75
N ILE A 95 -5.76 8.59 -11.67
CA ILE A 95 -5.48 7.96 -10.37
C ILE A 95 -6.76 7.50 -9.67
N ILE A 96 -7.84 8.29 -9.73
CA ILE A 96 -9.15 7.86 -9.20
C ILE A 96 -9.60 6.58 -9.92
N ASN A 97 -9.49 6.54 -11.25
CA ASN A 97 -9.83 5.35 -12.02
C ASN A 97 -8.95 4.15 -11.63
N LEU A 98 -7.63 4.36 -11.47
CA LEU A 98 -6.72 3.31 -11.02
C LEU A 98 -7.13 2.73 -9.66
N GLY A 99 -7.58 3.56 -8.72
CA GLY A 99 -8.07 3.10 -7.42
C GLY A 99 -9.39 2.33 -7.45
N LEU A 100 -10.14 2.41 -8.56
CA LEU A 100 -11.38 1.66 -8.78
C LEU A 100 -11.17 0.40 -9.62
N GLU A 101 -9.99 0.24 -10.23
CA GLU A 101 -9.65 -0.95 -11.02
C GLU A 101 -9.50 -2.18 -10.09
N LYS A 102 -9.88 -3.35 -10.60
CA LYS A 102 -9.64 -4.61 -9.88
C LYS A 102 -8.15 -4.91 -9.90
N VAL A 103 -7.56 -4.96 -8.72
CA VAL A 103 -6.17 -5.37 -8.52
C VAL A 103 -6.12 -6.83 -8.07
N ALA A 104 -5.10 -7.56 -8.52
CA ALA A 104 -4.87 -8.91 -8.02
C ALA A 104 -4.51 -8.84 -6.54
N VAL A 105 -5.10 -9.70 -5.72
CA VAL A 105 -4.86 -9.79 -4.27
C VAL A 105 -4.04 -11.04 -3.91
N PRO A 106 -3.46 -11.13 -2.70
CA PRO A 106 -2.75 -12.33 -2.27
C PRO A 106 -3.57 -13.61 -2.50
N GLY A 107 -2.97 -14.59 -3.20
CA GLY A 107 -3.63 -15.86 -3.55
C GLY A 107 -4.26 -15.91 -4.94
N GLU A 108 -4.42 -14.77 -5.63
CA GLU A 108 -4.91 -14.74 -7.01
C GLU A 108 -3.78 -14.88 -8.05
N PRO A 109 -4.08 -15.47 -9.23
CA PRO A 109 -3.14 -15.48 -10.34
C PRO A 109 -2.83 -14.05 -10.80
N GLY A 110 -1.54 -13.73 -10.89
CA GLY A 110 -1.08 -12.39 -11.29
C GLY A 110 -0.66 -11.49 -10.13
N PHE A 111 -0.83 -11.90 -8.87
CA PHE A 111 -0.27 -11.18 -7.73
C PHE A 111 1.27 -11.29 -7.72
N PRO A 112 2.02 -10.18 -7.76
CA PRO A 112 3.45 -10.19 -8.06
C PRO A 112 4.34 -10.63 -6.89
N PHE A 113 3.81 -10.70 -5.67
CA PHE A 113 4.60 -10.94 -4.45
C PHE A 113 4.42 -12.37 -3.90
N GLY A 114 4.91 -13.35 -4.65
CA GLY A 114 4.84 -14.76 -4.26
C GLY A 114 5.42 -15.03 -2.87
N GLY A 115 4.62 -15.58 -1.96
CA GLY A 115 5.03 -16.01 -0.62
C GLY A 115 5.29 -14.90 0.41
N LEU A 116 5.24 -13.62 0.01
CA LEU A 116 5.44 -12.49 0.93
C LEU A 116 4.18 -12.20 1.77
N PHE A 117 3.02 -12.38 1.17
CA PHE A 117 1.71 -12.17 1.78
C PHE A 117 1.08 -13.52 2.08
N ALA A 118 0.36 -13.63 3.20
CA ALA A 118 -0.43 -14.81 3.49
C ALA A 118 -1.63 -14.84 2.54
N VAL A 119 -2.08 -16.04 2.17
CA VAL A 119 -3.34 -16.19 1.44
C VAL A 119 -4.52 -15.91 2.39
N PRO A 120 -5.63 -15.34 1.88
CA PRO A 120 -6.81 -15.10 2.69
C PRO A 120 -7.35 -16.42 3.26
N GLN A 121 -7.59 -16.45 4.57
CA GLN A 121 -8.05 -17.64 5.30
C GLN A 121 -9.56 -17.73 5.41
N SER A 122 -10.28 -16.64 5.09
CA SER A 122 -11.73 -16.58 5.16
C SER A 122 -12.31 -15.68 4.06
N GLN A 123 -13.60 -15.82 3.77
CA GLN A 123 -14.31 -14.90 2.87
C GLN A 123 -14.36 -13.46 3.39
N GLN A 124 -14.24 -13.26 4.70
CA GLN A 124 -14.19 -11.91 5.28
C GLN A 124 -12.85 -11.21 5.01
N GLU A 125 -11.80 -11.98 4.78
CA GLU A 125 -10.47 -11.50 4.44
C GLU A 125 -10.25 -11.36 2.92
N TYR A 126 -11.18 -11.90 2.12
CA TYR A 126 -11.19 -11.82 0.66
C TYR A 126 -11.88 -10.54 0.16
#